data_AF-A0A2E8WC57-F1
#
_entry.id   AF-A0A2E8WC57-F1
#
_cell.length_a   1.000
_cell.length_b   1.000
_cell.length_c   1.000
_cell.angle_alpha   90.00
_cell.angle_beta   90.00
_cell.angle_gamma   90.00
#
_symmetry.space_group_name_H-M   'P 1'
#
loop_
_entity.id
_entity.type
_entity.pdbx_description
1 polymer ?
#
loop_
_entity_poly.entity_id
_entity_poly.type
_entity_poly.pdbx_seq_one_letter_code
_entity_poly.pdbx_strand_id
1 'polypeptide(L)' 'MIVCYQSPGNVSNLRPKFETELPDDTIVVSNTFAIRGWTPKETHLVDHLYRTRIYLYHVGTAKPVRPQ' A
#
# COMPACT_ATOMS: atom_id res chain seq x y z
N MET A 1 -8.14 -9.04 -2.88
CA MET A 1 -6.68 -8.80 -2.74
C MET A 1 -6.18 -8.09 -3.99
N ILE A 2 -5.31 -7.09 -3.83
CA ILE A 2 -4.70 -6.32 -4.93
C ILE A 2 -3.17 -6.38 -4.81
N VAL A 3 -2.48 -6.50 -5.94
CA VAL A 3 -1.02 -6.48 -6.02
C VAL A 3 -0.58 -5.32 -6.92
N CYS A 4 0.24 -4.42 -6.38
CA CYS A 4 0.78 -3.26 -7.06
C CYS A 4 2.25 -3.49 -7.42
N TYR A 5 2.53 -3.54 -8.72
CA TYR A 5 3.88 -3.42 -9.26
C TYR A 5 3.89 -2.26 -10.25
N GLN A 6 4.19 -1.07 -9.73
CA GLN A 6 3.93 0.21 -10.40
C GLN A 6 5.03 1.21 -10.04
N SER A 7 5.10 2.34 -10.76
CA SER A 7 6.00 3.46 -10.43
C SER A 7 5.55 4.20 -9.16
N PRO A 8 6.43 4.97 -8.47
CA PRO A 8 6.05 5.71 -7.26
C PRO A 8 4.90 6.71 -7.50
N GLY A 9 4.87 7.33 -8.68
CA GLY A 9 3.80 8.24 -9.08
C GLY A 9 2.45 7.53 -9.23
N ASN A 10 2.44 6.37 -9.90
CA ASN A 10 1.23 5.58 -10.10
C ASN A 10 0.67 5.06 -8.76
N VAL A 11 1.52 4.55 -7.87
CA VAL A 11 1.07 4.10 -6.53
C VAL A 11 0.44 5.24 -5.73
N SER A 12 0.99 6.45 -5.83
CA SER A 12 0.42 7.64 -5.17
C SER A 12 -0.94 8.03 -5.77
N ASN A 13 -1.09 7.97 -7.09
CA ASN A 13 -2.33 8.28 -7.79
C ASN A 13 -3.44 7.24 -7.55
N LEU A 14 -3.09 5.99 -7.22
CA LEU A 14 -4.05 4.94 -6.89
C LEU A 14 -4.66 5.09 -5.50
N ARG A 15 -3.99 5.78 -4.57
CA ARG A 15 -4.44 5.89 -3.18
C ARG A 15 -5.89 6.40 -3.06
N PRO A 16 -6.30 7.53 -3.69
CA PRO A 16 -7.68 8.02 -3.57
C PRO A 16 -8.69 6.99 -4.09
N LYS A 17 -8.37 6.30 -5.20
CA LYS A 17 -9.21 5.24 -5.76
C LYS A 17 -9.37 4.07 -4.78
N PHE A 18 -8.27 3.64 -4.16
CA PHE A 18 -8.29 2.61 -3.13
C PHE A 18 -9.12 3.01 -1.91
N GLU A 19 -9.04 4.29 -1.52
CA GLU A 19 -9.79 4.83 -0.39
C GLU A 19 -11.29 4.85 -0.63
N THR A 20 -11.71 5.14 -1.86
CA THR A 20 -13.12 5.23 -2.27
C THR A 20 -13.73 3.89 -2.62
N GLU A 21 -13.00 3.00 -3.30
CA GLU A 21 -13.60 1.84 -3.96
C GLU A 21 -13.34 0.52 -3.25
N LEU A 22 -12.29 0.43 -2.42
CA LEU A 22 -11.96 -0.84 -1.77
C LEU A 22 -12.64 -0.98 -0.42
N PRO A 23 -13.26 -2.14 -0.15
CA PRO A 23 -13.71 -2.53 1.18
C PRO A 23 -12.57 -2.52 2.20
N ASP A 24 -12.87 -2.22 3.46
CA ASP A 24 -11.89 -2.06 4.53
C ASP A 24 -11.14 -3.36 4.89
N ASP A 25 -11.72 -4.53 4.61
CA ASP A 25 -11.08 -5.84 4.78
C ASP A 25 -10.13 -6.20 3.62
N THR A 26 -10.06 -5.38 2.58
CA THR A 26 -9.19 -5.62 1.42
C THR A 26 -7.72 -5.57 1.82
N ILE A 27 -6.97 -6.56 1.33
CA ILE A 27 -5.51 -6.59 1.41
C ILE A 27 -4.91 -5.99 0.13
N VAL A 28 -3.99 -5.04 0.31
CA VAL A 28 -3.18 -4.46 -0.77
C VAL A 28 -1.71 -4.80 -0.51
N VAL A 29 -1.05 -5.37 -1.50
CA VAL A 29 0.39 -5.65 -1.48
C VAL A 29 1.08 -4.74 -2.49
N SER A 30 2.04 -3.91 -2.06
CA SER A 30 2.79 -3.02 -2.95
C SER A 30 4.26 -3.43 -3.00
N ASN A 31 4.76 -3.66 -4.21
CA ASN A 31 6.14 -3.99 -4.48
C ASN A 31 6.97 -2.71 -4.69
N THR A 32 8.13 -2.63 -4.04
CA THR A 32 9.13 -1.57 -4.12
C THR A 32 8.72 -0.21 -3.54
N PHE A 33 7.52 0.29 -3.83
CA PHE A 33 7.06 1.61 -3.40
C PHE A 33 5.92 1.54 -2.39
N ALA A 34 6.04 2.29 -1.31
CA ALA A 34 4.98 2.44 -0.32
C ALA A 34 3.85 3.34 -0.83
N ILE A 35 2.62 3.10 -0.36
CA ILE A 35 1.48 4.02 -0.55
C ILE A 35 1.64 5.18 0.43
N ARG A 36 1.88 6.40 -0.07
CA ARG A 36 2.19 7.56 0.77
C ARG A 36 0.98 7.96 1.63
N GLY A 37 1.20 8.11 2.93
CA GLY A 37 0.16 8.44 3.91
C GLY A 37 -0.65 7.24 4.40
N TRP A 38 -0.35 6.03 3.90
CA TRP A 38 -0.83 4.80 4.51
C TRP A 38 0.23 4.19 5.43
N THR A 39 -0.24 3.54 6.50
CA THR A 39 0.63 2.77 7.41
C THR A 39 0.58 1.29 7.01
N PRO A 40 1.71 0.66 6.60
CA PRO A 40 1.72 -0.76 6.31
C PRO A 40 1.54 -1.56 7.60
N LYS A 41 0.79 -2.66 7.51
CA LYS A 41 0.72 -3.67 8.57
C LYS A 41 2.04 -4.41 8.68
N GLU A 42 2.61 -4.79 7.54
CA GLU A 42 3.88 -5.51 7.45
C GLU A 42 4.74 -4.90 6.35
N THR A 43 6.06 -4.93 6.56
CA THR A 43 7.04 -4.59 5.53
C THR A 43 8.09 -5.70 5.50
N HIS A 44 8.21 -6.38 4.37
CA HIS A 44 9.21 -7.42 4.17
C HIS A 44 10.34 -6.89 3.31
N LEU A 45 11.57 -7.14 3.72
CA LEU A 45 12.73 -6.92 2.89
C LEU A 45 13.08 -8.23 2.19
N VAL A 46 13.06 -8.24 0.86
CA VAL A 46 13.46 -9.41 0.10
C VAL A 46 14.99 -9.43 0.00
N ASP A 47 15.59 -10.51 0.47
CA ASP A 47 17.05 -10.67 0.48
C ASP A 47 17.56 -11.06 -0.91
N HIS A 48 17.70 -10.05 -1.77
CA HIS A 48 18.23 -10.17 -3.12
C HIS A 48 19.00 -8.90 -3.50
N LEU A 49 19.57 -8.86 -4.71
CA LEU A 49 20.41 -7.76 -5.23
C LEU A 49 19.82 -6.36 -4.99
N TYR A 50 18.53 -6.14 -5.32
CA TYR A 50 17.89 -4.83 -5.18
C TYR A 50 17.30 -4.53 -3.79
N ARG A 51 17.41 -5.45 -2.82
CA ARG A 51 16.82 -5.35 -1.48
C ARG A 51 15.42 -4.73 -1.48
N THR A 52 14.52 -5.33 -2.27
CA THR A 52 13.20 -4.76 -2.54
C THR A 52 12.35 -4.85 -1.28
N ARG A 53 11.66 -3.75 -0.97
CA ARG A 53 10.64 -3.74 0.09
C ARG A 53 9.29 -4.16 -0.49
N ILE A 54 8.60 -5.05 0.20
CA ILE A 54 7.21 -5.42 -0.04
C ILE A 54 6.39 -4.89 1.13
N TYR A 55 5.36 -4.11 0.82
CA TYR A 55 4.49 -3.50 1.81
C TYR A 55 3.13 -4.18 1.77
N LEU A 56 2.63 -4.64 2.92
CA LEU A 56 1.29 -5.21 3.06
C LEU A 56 0.43 -4.24 3.85
N TYR A 57 -0.74 -3.94 3.31
CA TYR A 57 -1.74 -3.04 3.90
C TYR A 57 -3.07 -3.76 4.06
N HIS A 58 -3.75 -3.50 5.18
CA HIS A 58 -5.19 -3.69 5.29
C HIS A 58 -5.85 -2.32 5.13
N VAL A 59 -6.77 -2.21 4.18
CA VAL A 59 -7.38 -0.94 3.77
C VAL A 59 -8.00 -0.18 4.96
N GLY A 60 -8.73 -0.85 5.85
CA GLY A 60 -9.38 -0.22 7.00
C GLY A 60 -8.44 0.32 8.07
N THR A 61 -7.25 -0.26 8.23
CA THR A 61 -6.27 0.18 9.25
C THR A 61 -5.12 0.99 8.66
N ALA A 62 -4.94 0.96 7.33
CA ALA A 62 -3.85 1.63 6.64
C ALA A 62 -4.14 3.11 6.38
N LYS A 63 -5.39 3.45 6.06
CA LYS A 63 -5.81 4.83 5.75
C LYS A 63 -5.63 5.74 6.98
N PRO A 64 -5.26 7.01 6.80
CA PRO A 64 -5.22 7.95 7.91
C PRO A 64 -6.63 8.17 8.47
N VAL A 65 -6.74 8.28 9.80
CA VAL A 65 -8.00 8.66 10.45
C VAL A 65 -8.34 10.07 9.97
N ARG A 66 -9.52 10.24 9.34
CA ARG A 66 -10.01 11.56 8.94
C ARG A 66 -10.10 12.44 10.20
N PRO A 67 -9.49 13.64 10.23
CA PRO A 67 -9.77 14.56 11.32
C PRO A 67 -11.27 14.88 11.32
N GLN A 68 -11.89 14.81 12.51
CA GLN A 68 -13.28 15.22 12.73
C GLN A 68 -13.41 16.74 12.60
#